data_AF-A0A955VB70-F1
#
_entry.id   AF-A0A955VB70-F1
#
_cell.length_a   1.000
_cell.length_b   1.000
_cell.length_c   1.000
_cell.angle_alpha   90.00
_cell.angle_beta   90.00
_cell.angle_gamma   90.00
#
_symmetry.space_group_name_H-M   'P 1'
#
loop_
_entity.id
_entity.type
_entity.pdbx_description
1 polymer ?
#
loop_
_entity_poly.entity_id
_entity_poly.type
_entity_poly.pdbx_seq_one_letter_code
_entity_poly.pdbx_strand_id
1 'polypeptide(L)'
;MALPPGDDGAERDLAERLAAAVTIAEDAGRCLLAHLGRLDGVDQKGRGDLVSAADRAAEELIVAALASRFPTDRVVAEEGHDRAGSAAPGGPTWYVDPLDGTTNFVHGLPVFCVSLGLVAGGEPVLGVVHMPALGRTYRAARGGGAWLGERRLRVSAATRLDDALLATGFPYNRYDTAAELLRPVERALRVARGVRAAAALRIVTGRQGPDDQHQHDPAHGSSESSGGGPTLPHPGEEREAHWQQGEPRQAPSQKGGRQQVEPAGLRQPAGQAAD
;
A
#
# COMPACT_ATOMS: atom_id res chain seq x y z
N MET A 1 8.89 -36.53 23.06
CA MET A 1 8.07 -36.42 21.85
C MET A 1 8.65 -35.25 21.07
N ALA A 2 9.45 -35.52 20.04
CA ALA A 2 10.01 -34.47 19.20
C ALA A 2 8.87 -33.83 18.40
N LEU A 3 8.85 -32.50 18.32
CA LEU A 3 7.99 -31.77 17.40
C LEU A 3 8.26 -32.31 15.97
N PRO A 4 7.22 -32.51 15.14
CA PRO A 4 7.46 -32.91 13.76
C PRO A 4 8.30 -31.83 13.05
N PRO A 5 9.26 -32.23 12.20
CA PRO A 5 10.01 -31.26 11.40
C PRO A 5 9.01 -30.42 10.59
N GLY A 6 9.21 -29.10 10.61
CA GLY A 6 8.43 -28.16 9.81
C GLY A 6 8.46 -28.56 8.33
N ASP A 7 7.40 -28.22 7.61
CA ASP A 7 7.25 -28.54 6.20
C ASP A 7 8.24 -27.70 5.35
N ASP A 8 9.48 -28.15 5.27
CA ASP A 8 10.56 -27.55 4.47
C ASP A 8 10.15 -27.33 2.99
N GLY A 9 9.13 -28.06 2.50
CA GLY A 9 8.58 -27.89 1.16
C GLY A 9 7.78 -26.60 1.02
N ALA A 10 6.87 -26.34 1.97
CA ALA A 10 6.04 -25.13 1.98
C ALA A 10 6.87 -23.85 2.19
N GLU A 11 7.89 -23.91 3.05
CA GLU A 11 8.79 -22.75 3.26
C GLU A 11 9.60 -22.42 2.00
N ARG A 12 10.08 -23.45 1.28
CA ARG A 12 10.78 -23.28 0.00
C ARG A 12 9.88 -22.73 -1.09
N ASP A 13 8.65 -23.22 -1.19
CA ASP A 13 7.64 -22.68 -2.12
C ASP A 13 7.35 -21.20 -1.85
N LEU A 14 7.16 -20.82 -0.57
CA LEU A 14 6.91 -19.44 -0.20
C LEU A 14 8.10 -18.51 -0.49
N ALA A 15 9.33 -18.99 -0.28
CA ALA A 15 10.55 -18.26 -0.60
C ALA A 15 10.71 -18.05 -2.11
N GLU A 16 10.42 -19.07 -2.93
CA GLU A 16 10.42 -18.96 -4.40
C GLU A 16 9.39 -17.94 -4.86
N ARG A 17 8.18 -17.99 -4.31
CA ARG A 17 7.08 -17.05 -4.61
C ARG A 17 7.45 -15.62 -4.25
N LEU A 18 8.10 -15.41 -3.10
CA LEU A 18 8.58 -14.09 -2.69
C LEU A 18 9.63 -13.53 -3.67
N ALA A 19 10.61 -14.36 -4.07
CA ALA A 19 11.64 -13.94 -5.02
C ALA A 19 11.06 -13.60 -6.41
N ALA A 20 10.10 -14.41 -6.88
CA ALA A 20 9.36 -14.12 -8.11
C ALA A 20 8.56 -12.82 -8.00
N ALA A 21 7.83 -12.61 -6.90
CA ALA A 21 7.05 -11.39 -6.68
C ALA A 21 7.92 -10.13 -6.65
N VAL A 22 9.11 -10.19 -6.04
CA VAL A 22 10.09 -9.08 -6.07
C VAL A 22 10.49 -8.74 -7.51
N THR A 23 10.88 -9.74 -8.29
CA THR A 23 11.29 -9.54 -9.69
C THR A 23 10.15 -8.94 -10.51
N ILE A 24 8.94 -9.49 -10.38
CA ILE A 24 7.75 -9.02 -11.10
C ILE A 24 7.41 -7.58 -10.73
N ALA A 25 7.48 -7.22 -9.44
CA ALA A 25 7.23 -5.85 -8.98
C ALA A 25 8.26 -4.85 -9.51
N GLU A 26 9.53 -5.24 -9.58
CA GLU A 26 10.61 -4.42 -10.15
C GLU A 26 10.44 -4.24 -11.66
N ASP A 27 10.01 -5.28 -12.38
CA ASP A 27 9.75 -5.23 -13.82
C ASP A 27 8.57 -4.31 -14.14
N ALA A 28 7.47 -4.44 -13.40
CA ALA A 28 6.33 -3.53 -13.47
C ALA A 28 6.73 -2.09 -13.11
N GLY A 29 7.56 -1.92 -12.08
CA GLY A 29 8.11 -0.63 -11.71
C GLY A 29 8.89 0.06 -12.84
N ARG A 30 9.71 -0.70 -13.60
CA ARG A 30 10.40 -0.17 -14.79
C ARG A 30 9.42 0.19 -15.90
N CYS A 31 8.34 -0.56 -16.09
CA CYS A 31 7.27 -0.22 -17.01
C CYS A 31 6.62 1.13 -16.67
N LEU A 32 6.29 1.35 -15.39
CA LEU A 32 5.74 2.62 -14.91
C LEU A 32 6.69 3.80 -15.14
N LEU A 33 7.99 3.65 -14.83
CA LEU A 33 8.98 4.72 -15.03
C LEU A 33 9.11 5.13 -16.50
N ALA A 34 9.02 4.18 -17.43
CA ALA A 34 9.05 4.46 -18.86
C ALA A 34 7.84 5.32 -19.31
N HIS A 35 6.69 5.17 -18.67
CA HIS A 35 5.51 6.00 -18.91
C HIS A 35 5.59 7.36 -18.22
N LEU A 36 6.12 7.40 -16.99
CA LEU A 36 6.30 8.65 -16.23
C LEU A 36 7.14 9.67 -17.03
N GLY A 37 8.20 9.22 -17.69
CA GLY A 37 9.06 10.06 -18.54
C GLY A 37 8.38 10.64 -19.79
N ARG A 38 7.10 10.32 -20.04
CA ARG A 38 6.31 10.79 -21.19
C ARG A 38 5.21 11.78 -20.80
N LEU A 39 5.08 12.12 -19.52
CA LEU A 39 4.02 13.02 -19.02
C LEU A 39 4.32 14.52 -19.27
N ASP A 40 5.57 14.86 -19.60
CA ASP A 40 5.98 16.24 -19.84
C ASP A 40 5.31 16.82 -21.10
N GLY A 41 4.73 18.02 -20.96
CA GLY A 41 4.09 18.73 -22.07
C GLY A 41 2.71 18.22 -22.51
N VAL A 42 2.15 17.23 -21.81
CA VAL A 42 0.82 16.66 -22.11
C VAL A 42 -0.27 17.38 -21.31
N ASP A 43 -1.41 17.65 -21.96
CA ASP A 43 -2.60 18.24 -21.35
C ASP A 43 -3.28 17.29 -20.34
N GLN A 44 -4.28 17.77 -19.60
CA GLN A 44 -4.92 16.94 -18.55
C GLN A 44 -5.54 15.66 -19.10
N LYS A 45 -6.15 15.71 -20.29
CA LYS A 45 -6.79 14.54 -20.90
C LYS A 45 -5.73 13.52 -21.31
N GLY A 46 -4.67 13.95 -21.99
CA GLY A 46 -3.58 13.07 -22.38
C GLY A 46 -2.81 12.51 -21.19
N ARG A 47 -2.72 13.24 -20.07
CA ARG A 47 -2.18 12.70 -18.80
C ARG A 47 -3.05 11.56 -18.28
N GLY A 48 -4.39 11.74 -18.25
CA GLY A 48 -5.32 10.68 -17.86
C GLY A 48 -5.15 9.43 -18.73
N ASP A 49 -5.12 9.61 -20.05
CA ASP A 49 -4.93 8.51 -21.01
C ASP A 49 -3.59 7.80 -20.82
N LEU A 50 -2.50 8.54 -20.56
CA LEU A 50 -1.17 7.99 -20.30
C LEU A 50 -1.11 7.20 -19.00
N VAL A 51 -1.79 7.65 -17.95
CA VAL A 51 -1.83 6.94 -16.67
C VAL A 51 -2.62 5.64 -16.80
N SER A 52 -3.79 5.66 -17.43
CA SER A 52 -4.54 4.44 -17.71
C SER A 52 -3.76 3.45 -18.61
N ALA A 53 -2.94 3.95 -19.54
CA ALA A 53 -2.06 3.11 -20.34
C ALA A 53 -0.91 2.51 -19.53
N ALA A 54 -0.29 3.30 -18.65
CA ALA A 54 0.79 2.85 -17.78
C ALA A 54 0.32 1.77 -16.81
N ASP A 55 -0.82 2.00 -16.18
CA ASP A 55 -1.46 1.10 -15.23
C ASP A 55 -1.78 -0.25 -15.88
N ARG A 56 -2.49 -0.24 -17.02
CA ARG A 56 -2.82 -1.43 -17.77
C ARG A 56 -1.60 -2.22 -18.26
N ALA A 57 -0.57 -1.52 -18.74
CA ALA A 57 0.67 -2.16 -19.19
C ALA A 57 1.41 -2.85 -18.03
N ALA A 58 1.41 -2.25 -16.84
CA ALA A 58 1.97 -2.86 -15.64
C ALA A 58 1.12 -4.05 -15.16
N GLU A 59 -0.21 -3.93 -15.18
CA GLU A 59 -1.12 -5.03 -14.83
C GLU A 59 -0.95 -6.25 -15.75
N GLU A 60 -0.94 -6.05 -17.06
CA GLU A 60 -0.75 -7.11 -18.05
C GLU A 60 0.57 -7.85 -17.83
N LEU A 61 1.66 -7.11 -17.55
CA LEU A 61 2.97 -7.68 -17.23
C LEU A 61 2.91 -8.56 -15.98
N ILE A 62 2.32 -8.03 -14.89
CA ILE A 62 2.20 -8.75 -13.61
C ILE A 62 1.39 -10.03 -13.79
N VAL A 63 0.21 -9.92 -14.39
CA VAL A 63 -0.72 -11.04 -14.59
C VAL A 63 -0.08 -12.11 -15.48
N ALA A 64 0.57 -11.72 -16.58
CA ALA A 64 1.24 -12.66 -17.47
C ALA A 64 2.39 -13.41 -16.77
N ALA A 65 3.21 -12.69 -16.00
CA ALA A 65 4.34 -13.29 -15.29
C ALA A 65 3.86 -14.25 -14.19
N LEU A 66 2.87 -13.85 -13.38
CA LEU A 66 2.28 -14.71 -12.35
C LEU A 66 1.61 -15.94 -12.96
N ALA A 67 0.82 -15.79 -14.04
CA ALA A 67 0.16 -16.92 -14.70
C ALA A 67 1.15 -17.89 -15.34
N SER A 68 2.29 -17.41 -15.84
CA SER A 68 3.35 -18.27 -16.38
C SER A 68 4.12 -19.02 -15.29
N ARG A 69 4.36 -18.39 -14.14
CA ARG A 69 5.17 -18.94 -13.05
C ARG A 69 4.36 -19.85 -12.13
N PHE A 70 3.12 -19.46 -11.86
CA PHE A 70 2.20 -20.12 -10.92
C PHE A 70 0.83 -20.36 -11.59
N PRO A 71 0.76 -21.26 -12.58
CA PRO A 71 -0.42 -21.40 -13.46
C PRO A 71 -1.70 -21.87 -12.74
N THR A 72 -1.57 -22.44 -11.53
CA THR A 72 -2.70 -22.88 -10.72
C THR A 72 -3.30 -21.76 -9.86
N ASP A 73 -2.56 -20.68 -9.62
CA ASP A 73 -2.97 -19.64 -8.71
C ASP A 73 -4.03 -18.72 -9.34
N ARG A 74 -4.87 -18.14 -8.49
CA ARG A 74 -5.78 -17.07 -8.89
C ARG A 74 -5.06 -15.72 -8.85
N VAL A 75 -5.41 -14.81 -9.75
CA VAL A 75 -4.94 -13.42 -9.71
C VAL A 75 -6.14 -12.48 -9.76
N VAL A 76 -6.18 -11.54 -8.82
CA VAL A 76 -7.19 -10.49 -8.70
C VAL A 76 -6.46 -9.14 -8.78
N ALA A 77 -6.80 -8.34 -9.79
CA ALA A 77 -6.21 -7.03 -10.04
C ALA A 77 -7.28 -5.92 -10.02
N GLU A 78 -6.85 -4.68 -9.76
CA GLU A 78 -7.75 -3.52 -9.56
C GLU A 78 -8.51 -3.11 -10.84
N GLU A 79 -7.86 -3.13 -12.01
CA GLU A 79 -8.47 -2.64 -13.27
C GLU A 79 -9.40 -3.66 -13.94
N GLY A 80 -9.73 -4.76 -13.25
CA GLY A 80 -10.76 -5.70 -13.67
C GLY A 80 -10.24 -7.00 -14.28
N HIS A 81 -8.93 -7.27 -14.26
CA HIS A 81 -8.42 -8.62 -14.45
C HIS A 81 -8.69 -9.47 -13.20
N ASP A 82 -9.81 -10.19 -13.21
CA ASP A 82 -10.01 -11.37 -12.35
C ASP A 82 -9.75 -12.60 -13.19
N ARG A 83 -8.50 -13.07 -13.19
CA ARG A 83 -8.17 -14.34 -13.82
C ARG A 83 -8.51 -15.44 -12.83
N ALA A 84 -9.59 -16.15 -13.13
CA ALA A 84 -9.89 -17.42 -12.48
C ALA A 84 -8.71 -18.39 -12.69
N GLY A 85 -7.89 -18.55 -11.65
CA GLY A 85 -6.95 -19.66 -11.56
C GLY A 85 -7.72 -20.97 -11.39
N SER A 86 -7.05 -22.11 -11.58
CA SER A 86 -7.60 -23.43 -11.25
C SER A 86 -7.48 -23.76 -9.75
N ALA A 87 -7.13 -22.79 -8.92
CA ALA A 87 -7.02 -22.93 -7.48
C ALA A 87 -8.36 -23.39 -6.87
N ALA A 88 -8.29 -24.43 -6.04
CA ALA A 88 -9.42 -24.84 -5.21
C ALA A 88 -9.83 -23.70 -4.26
N PRO A 89 -11.07 -23.71 -3.71
CA PRO A 89 -11.47 -22.76 -2.67
C PRO A 89 -10.44 -22.72 -1.53
N GLY A 90 -9.93 -21.51 -1.21
CA GLY A 90 -8.86 -21.33 -0.21
C GLY A 90 -7.43 -21.54 -0.72
N GLY A 91 -7.26 -21.84 -2.01
CA GLY A 91 -5.96 -21.92 -2.67
C GLY A 91 -5.30 -20.55 -2.87
N PRO A 92 -4.04 -20.53 -3.34
CA PRO A 92 -3.26 -19.31 -3.49
C PRO A 92 -3.96 -18.30 -4.42
N THR A 93 -4.16 -17.10 -3.90
CA THR A 93 -4.74 -15.96 -4.63
C THR A 93 -3.82 -14.74 -4.49
N TRP A 94 -3.35 -14.24 -5.63
CA TRP A 94 -2.60 -13.00 -5.72
C TRP A 94 -3.57 -11.81 -5.81
N TYR A 95 -3.31 -10.79 -5.00
CA TYR A 95 -3.93 -9.49 -5.07
C TYR A 95 -2.88 -8.51 -5.53
N VAL A 96 -3.15 -7.80 -6.61
CA VAL A 96 -2.16 -6.91 -7.23
C VAL A 96 -2.76 -5.53 -7.48
N ASP A 97 -1.97 -4.51 -7.17
CA ASP A 97 -2.22 -3.13 -7.52
C ASP A 97 -0.99 -2.66 -8.33
N PRO A 98 -1.15 -2.48 -9.66
CA PRO A 98 -0.05 -2.11 -10.54
C PRO A 98 0.45 -0.67 -10.29
N LEU A 99 -0.35 0.22 -9.70
CA LEU A 99 0.00 1.62 -9.48
C LEU A 99 -0.80 2.25 -8.31
N ASP A 100 -0.34 2.01 -7.08
CA ASP A 100 -0.81 2.77 -5.92
C ASP A 100 -0.16 4.16 -5.91
N GLY A 101 -0.97 5.20 -5.75
CA GLY A 101 -0.54 6.58 -5.85
C GLY A 101 -0.70 7.18 -7.25
N THR A 102 -1.72 6.77 -8.00
CA THR A 102 -2.10 7.29 -9.33
C THR A 102 -2.05 8.83 -9.40
N THR A 103 -2.58 9.53 -8.39
CA THR A 103 -2.51 11.00 -8.31
C THR A 103 -1.07 11.51 -8.31
N ASN A 104 -0.20 10.90 -7.50
CA ASN A 104 1.21 11.27 -7.45
C ASN A 104 1.89 11.02 -8.80
N PHE A 105 1.58 9.89 -9.44
CA PHE A 105 2.07 9.53 -10.77
C PHE A 105 1.67 10.56 -11.84
N VAL A 106 0.38 10.94 -11.92
CA VAL A 106 -0.16 11.97 -12.84
C VAL A 106 0.58 13.31 -12.67
N HIS A 107 0.98 13.63 -11.45
CA HIS A 107 1.67 14.87 -11.10
C HIS A 107 3.20 14.78 -11.15
N GLY A 108 3.77 13.63 -11.52
CA GLY A 108 5.22 13.45 -11.60
C GLY A 108 5.91 13.34 -10.24
N LEU A 109 5.17 13.14 -9.14
CA LEU A 109 5.74 12.97 -7.81
C LEU A 109 6.31 11.56 -7.65
N PRO A 110 7.53 11.39 -7.12
CA PRO A 110 8.23 10.10 -7.06
C PRO A 110 7.75 9.20 -5.90
N VAL A 111 6.46 9.29 -5.55
CA VAL A 111 5.85 8.57 -4.42
C VAL A 111 4.64 7.80 -4.92
N PHE A 112 4.91 6.67 -5.56
CA PHE A 112 3.94 5.68 -6.02
C PHE A 112 4.61 4.30 -5.97
N CYS A 113 3.83 3.23 -5.97
CA CYS A 113 4.37 1.88 -5.86
C CYS A 113 3.58 0.83 -6.64
N VAL A 114 4.23 -0.31 -6.84
CA VAL A 114 3.61 -1.55 -7.27
C VAL A 114 3.43 -2.42 -6.03
N SER A 115 2.25 -2.99 -5.82
CA SER A 115 1.93 -3.83 -4.66
C SER A 115 1.44 -5.22 -5.08
N LEU A 116 2.07 -6.26 -4.53
CA LEU A 116 1.67 -7.66 -4.73
C LEU A 116 1.50 -8.32 -3.36
N GLY A 117 0.35 -8.97 -3.13
CA GLY A 117 0.09 -9.78 -1.95
C GLY A 117 -0.39 -11.17 -2.31
N LEU A 118 0.04 -12.20 -1.58
CA LEU A 118 -0.49 -13.56 -1.72
C LEU A 118 -1.29 -13.93 -0.48
N VAL A 119 -2.50 -14.42 -0.70
CA VAL A 119 -3.36 -15.04 0.31
C VAL A 119 -3.44 -16.54 0.02
N ALA A 120 -3.18 -17.36 1.04
CA ALA A 120 -3.35 -18.81 0.97
C ALA A 120 -3.97 -19.31 2.27
N GLY A 121 -4.92 -20.26 2.18
CA GLY A 121 -5.68 -20.73 3.34
C GLY A 121 -6.50 -19.62 4.02
N GLY A 122 -6.90 -18.58 3.27
CA GLY A 122 -7.63 -17.43 3.81
C GLY A 122 -6.75 -16.39 4.53
N GLU A 123 -5.43 -16.57 4.56
CA GLU A 123 -4.53 -15.70 5.31
C GLU A 123 -3.43 -15.08 4.42
N PRO A 124 -3.03 -13.81 4.63
CA PRO A 124 -1.91 -13.20 3.90
C PRO A 124 -0.58 -13.90 4.23
N VAL A 125 0.05 -14.55 3.26
CA VAL A 125 1.29 -15.32 3.44
C VAL A 125 2.54 -14.58 2.98
N LEU A 126 2.44 -13.66 2.02
CA LEU A 126 3.54 -12.78 1.61
C LEU A 126 3.03 -11.45 1.04
N GLY A 127 3.90 -10.45 1.04
CA GLY A 127 3.66 -9.15 0.40
C GLY A 127 4.94 -8.50 -0.10
N VAL A 128 4.84 -7.81 -1.24
CA VAL A 128 5.90 -7.02 -1.86
C VAL A 128 5.34 -5.64 -2.20
N VAL A 129 6.06 -4.59 -1.81
CA VAL A 129 5.79 -3.21 -2.23
C VAL A 129 7.07 -2.64 -2.84
N HIS A 130 7.01 -2.29 -4.11
CA HIS A 130 8.14 -1.72 -4.84
C HIS A 130 7.86 -0.27 -5.19
N MET A 131 8.72 0.65 -4.72
CA MET A 131 8.68 2.07 -5.04
C MET A 131 9.73 2.37 -6.12
N PRO A 132 9.37 2.37 -7.41
CA PRO A 132 10.35 2.37 -8.50
C PRO A 132 11.15 3.67 -8.60
N ALA A 133 10.52 4.82 -8.38
CA ALA A 133 11.20 6.11 -8.43
C ALA A 133 12.24 6.27 -7.31
N LEU A 134 12.11 5.52 -6.20
CA LEU A 134 13.02 5.54 -5.07
C LEU A 134 14.00 4.35 -5.04
N GLY A 135 13.84 3.38 -5.95
CA GLY A 135 14.63 2.15 -5.95
C GLY A 135 14.48 1.33 -4.65
N ARG A 136 13.29 1.35 -4.03
CA ARG A 136 13.04 0.69 -2.73
C ARG A 136 12.07 -0.46 -2.89
N THR A 137 12.50 -1.66 -2.52
CA THR A 137 11.64 -2.85 -2.49
C THR A 137 11.48 -3.34 -1.05
N TYR A 138 10.27 -3.24 -0.54
CA TYR A 138 9.86 -3.84 0.72
C TYR A 138 9.28 -5.22 0.44
N ARG A 139 9.71 -6.22 1.21
CA ARG A 139 9.24 -7.61 1.05
C ARG A 139 9.03 -8.25 2.40
N ALA A 140 8.03 -9.11 2.50
CA ALA A 140 7.77 -9.86 3.71
C ALA A 140 7.07 -11.17 3.40
N ALA A 141 7.37 -12.20 4.20
CA ALA A 141 6.71 -13.50 4.15
C ALA A 141 6.47 -14.01 5.57
N ARG A 142 5.44 -14.84 5.73
CA ARG A 142 5.13 -15.50 6.99
C ARG A 142 6.33 -16.31 7.46
N GLY A 143 6.73 -16.14 8.72
CA GLY A 143 7.92 -16.78 9.30
C GLY A 143 9.25 -16.16 8.87
N GLY A 144 9.30 -15.47 7.71
CA GLY A 144 10.52 -14.83 7.18
C GLY A 144 10.75 -13.39 7.63
N GLY A 145 9.77 -12.76 8.29
CA GLY A 145 9.82 -11.34 8.68
C GLY A 145 9.68 -10.38 7.49
N ALA A 146 10.00 -9.10 7.73
CA ALA A 146 9.90 -8.03 6.74
C ALA A 146 11.27 -7.36 6.50
N TRP A 147 11.51 -6.92 5.27
CA TRP A 147 12.81 -6.48 4.77
C TRP A 147 12.67 -5.31 3.80
N LEU A 148 13.66 -4.40 3.81
CA LEU A 148 13.90 -3.40 2.76
C LEU A 148 15.29 -3.66 2.18
N GLY A 149 15.36 -4.14 0.94
CA GLY A 149 16.61 -4.71 0.42
C GLY A 149 17.13 -5.78 1.40
N GLU A 150 18.39 -5.70 1.80
CA GLU A 150 18.98 -6.65 2.76
C GLU A 150 18.75 -6.28 4.23
N ARG A 151 18.09 -5.14 4.51
CA ARG A 151 17.88 -4.67 5.87
C ARG A 151 16.57 -5.20 6.44
N ARG A 152 16.65 -5.98 7.52
CA ARG A 152 15.47 -6.44 8.27
C ARG A 152 14.75 -5.25 8.91
N LEU A 153 13.43 -5.23 8.78
CA LEU A 153 12.56 -4.20 9.33
C LEU A 153 12.07 -4.60 10.73
N ARG A 154 11.85 -3.59 11.56
CA ARG A 154 11.21 -3.70 12.87
C ARG A 154 10.23 -2.56 13.01
N VAL A 155 9.12 -2.81 13.67
CA VAL A 155 8.16 -1.75 14.01
C VAL A 155 8.80 -0.74 14.95
N SER A 156 8.28 0.48 14.96
CA SER A 156 8.68 1.49 15.93
C SER A 156 8.53 0.98 17.36
N ALA A 157 9.50 1.29 18.22
CA ALA A 157 9.44 1.01 19.66
C ALA A 157 8.62 2.05 20.44
N ALA A 158 8.05 3.06 19.77
CA ALA A 158 7.23 4.09 20.39
C ALA A 158 6.01 3.45 21.08
N THR A 159 5.93 3.61 22.41
CA THR A 159 4.81 3.12 23.22
C THR A 159 3.82 4.22 23.58
N ARG A 160 4.13 5.47 23.22
CA ARG A 160 3.33 6.66 23.47
C ARG A 160 3.16 7.46 22.18
N LEU A 161 2.04 8.16 22.04
CA LEU A 161 1.76 8.93 20.82
C LEU A 161 2.70 10.11 20.66
N ASP A 162 3.11 10.77 21.74
CA ASP A 162 4.03 11.92 21.74
C ASP A 162 5.44 11.59 21.23
N ASP A 163 5.76 10.29 21.12
CA ASP A 163 6.97 9.77 20.49
C ASP A 163 6.75 9.23 19.07
N ALA A 164 5.50 9.14 18.61
CA ALA A 164 5.12 8.53 17.34
C ALA A 164 4.95 9.57 16.22
N LEU A 165 5.36 9.18 15.01
CA LEU A 165 4.95 9.80 13.76
C LEU A 165 3.80 9.00 13.16
N LEU A 166 2.69 9.68 12.86
CA LEU A 166 1.49 9.05 12.33
C LEU A 166 1.37 9.32 10.83
N ALA A 167 1.15 8.28 10.03
CA ALA A 167 0.81 8.42 8.62
C ALA A 167 -0.72 8.38 8.44
N THR A 168 -1.23 9.20 7.53
CA THR A 168 -2.66 9.24 7.18
C THR A 168 -2.87 9.60 5.71
N GLY A 169 -4.10 9.44 5.23
CA GLY A 169 -4.54 9.84 3.89
C GLY A 169 -5.86 10.57 3.97
N PHE A 170 -6.09 11.48 3.02
CA PHE A 170 -7.33 12.24 2.93
C PHE A 170 -8.17 11.72 1.76
N PRO A 171 -9.49 11.50 1.95
CA PRO A 171 -10.34 11.10 0.85
C PRO A 171 -10.54 12.26 -0.12
N TYR A 172 -10.30 11.99 -1.40
CA TYR A 172 -10.37 12.96 -2.50
C TYR A 172 -11.79 13.16 -3.06
N ASN A 173 -12.79 12.42 -2.56
CA ASN A 173 -14.16 12.45 -3.06
C ASN A 173 -15.25 12.53 -1.96
N ARG A 174 -14.88 12.87 -0.72
CA ARG A 174 -15.81 12.95 0.43
C ARG A 174 -15.77 14.30 1.15
N TYR A 175 -15.86 15.38 0.38
CA TYR A 175 -15.79 16.75 0.90
C TYR A 175 -16.94 17.09 1.85
N ASP A 176 -18.13 16.52 1.65
CA ASP A 176 -19.30 16.74 2.50
C ASP A 176 -19.08 16.28 3.96
N THR A 177 -18.15 15.34 4.17
CA THR A 177 -17.77 14.82 5.49
C THR A 177 -16.40 15.32 5.96
N ALA A 178 -15.79 16.30 5.26
CA ALA A 178 -14.42 16.75 5.51
C ALA A 178 -14.21 17.18 6.97
N ALA A 179 -15.15 17.94 7.54
CA ALA A 179 -15.07 18.35 8.94
C ALA A 179 -14.99 17.14 9.88
N GLU A 180 -15.73 16.07 9.61
CA GLU A 180 -15.73 14.85 10.42
C GLU A 180 -14.43 14.07 10.30
N LEU A 181 -13.88 14.02 9.09
CA LEU A 181 -12.62 13.36 8.76
C LEU A 181 -11.41 14.08 9.36
N LEU A 182 -11.49 15.41 9.52
CA LEU A 182 -10.44 16.22 10.13
C LEU A 182 -10.43 16.11 11.66
N ARG A 183 -11.54 15.78 12.33
CA ARG A 183 -11.57 15.64 13.80
C ARG A 183 -10.54 14.64 14.35
N PRO A 184 -10.39 13.42 13.80
CA PRO A 184 -9.30 12.51 14.18
C PRO A 184 -7.90 13.10 13.94
N VAL A 185 -7.69 13.80 12.82
CA VAL A 185 -6.39 14.39 12.46
C VAL A 185 -6.02 15.51 13.43
N GLU A 186 -6.97 16.36 13.78
CA GLU A 186 -6.77 17.41 14.79
C GLU A 186 -6.36 16.80 16.13
N ARG A 187 -7.07 15.75 16.59
CA ARG A 187 -6.70 15.06 17.83
C ARG A 187 -5.31 14.46 17.75
N ALA A 188 -4.96 13.82 16.63
CA ALA A 188 -3.64 13.25 16.39
C ALA A 188 -2.54 14.32 16.46
N LEU A 189 -2.73 15.47 15.81
CA LEU A 189 -1.77 16.58 15.84
C LEU A 189 -1.50 17.14 17.24
N ARG A 190 -2.48 17.03 18.16
CA ARG A 190 -2.34 17.50 19.54
C ARG A 190 -1.54 16.56 20.44
N VAL A 191 -1.50 15.28 20.12
CA VAL A 191 -0.94 14.23 21.01
C VAL A 191 0.24 13.49 20.42
N ALA A 192 0.43 13.56 19.09
CA ALA A 192 1.51 12.88 18.40
C ALA A 192 2.70 13.81 18.15
N ARG A 193 3.89 13.22 17.97
CA ARG A 193 5.09 13.99 17.56
C ARG A 193 4.91 14.67 16.21
N GLY A 194 4.12 14.06 15.33
CA GLY A 194 3.77 14.61 14.04
C GLY A 194 2.83 13.72 13.25
N VAL A 195 2.18 14.32 12.26
CA VAL A 195 1.34 13.61 11.29
C VAL A 195 1.93 13.84 9.88
N ARG A 196 1.90 12.81 9.05
CA ARG A 196 2.31 12.83 7.65
C ARG A 196 1.14 12.39 6.77
N ALA A 197 0.96 13.09 5.66
CA ALA A 197 0.04 12.69 4.61
C ALA A 197 0.87 12.09 3.48
N ALA A 198 0.97 10.77 3.46
CA ALA A 198 1.69 10.04 2.42
C ALA A 198 0.82 8.88 1.96
N ALA A 199 0.55 8.83 0.65
CA ALA A 199 -0.04 7.67 0.01
C ALA A 199 1.05 6.61 -0.21
N ALA A 200 0.65 5.34 -0.26
CA ALA A 200 1.41 4.23 -0.87
C ALA A 200 2.25 3.27 -0.01
N LEU A 201 2.01 3.09 1.30
CA LEU A 201 2.61 1.94 1.99
C LEU A 201 1.63 1.16 2.89
N ARG A 202 1.13 0.03 2.36
CA ARG A 202 0.46 -1.01 3.16
C ARG A 202 1.10 -2.36 2.89
N ILE A 203 2.02 -2.77 3.75
CA ILE A 203 2.48 -4.16 3.80
C ILE A 203 1.58 -4.89 4.79
N VAL A 204 0.72 -5.79 4.30
CA VAL A 204 -0.06 -6.67 5.15
C VAL A 204 0.65 -8.01 5.24
N THR A 205 1.24 -8.31 6.40
CA THR A 205 1.62 -9.67 6.76
C THR A 205 0.88 -10.11 8.01
N GLY A 206 0.44 -11.36 8.03
CA GLY A 206 -0.19 -11.98 9.21
C GLY A 206 0.66 -11.80 10.47
N ARG A 207 -0.03 -11.58 11.60
CA ARG A 207 0.54 -11.26 12.91
C ARG A 207 1.58 -12.31 13.34
N GLN A 208 2.79 -11.88 13.69
CA GLN A 208 3.83 -12.73 14.30
C GLN A 208 3.61 -12.81 15.82
N GLY A 209 3.80 -14.00 16.40
CA GLY A 209 3.69 -14.27 17.84
C GLY A 209 4.87 -13.72 18.65
N PRO A 210 4.77 -13.71 20.00
CA PRO A 210 5.69 -12.99 20.89
C PRO A 210 7.08 -13.61 21.15
N ASP A 211 7.41 -14.80 20.62
CA ASP A 211 8.51 -15.61 21.19
C ASP A 211 9.93 -15.40 20.62
N ASP A 212 10.17 -14.49 19.67
CA ASP A 212 11.53 -14.30 19.09
C ASP A 212 12.30 -13.11 19.68
N GLN A 213 12.37 -13.04 21.02
CA GLN A 213 13.23 -12.10 21.75
C GLN A 213 14.59 -12.69 22.13
N HIS A 214 15.27 -13.42 21.25
CA HIS A 214 16.67 -13.79 21.53
C HIS A 214 17.53 -13.76 20.28
N GLN A 215 18.23 -12.64 20.05
CA GLN A 215 19.62 -12.74 19.62
C GLN A 215 20.43 -11.49 19.94
N HIS A 216 21.62 -11.76 20.46
CA HIS A 216 22.59 -10.87 21.07
C HIS A 216 23.18 -9.83 20.11
N ASP A 217 23.41 -8.64 20.66
CA ASP A 217 24.33 -7.63 20.16
C ASP A 217 25.78 -8.17 20.20
N PRO A 218 26.61 -7.83 19.20
CA PRO A 218 27.85 -7.17 19.57
C PRO A 218 28.14 -5.92 18.73
N ALA A 219 28.67 -4.94 19.45
CA ALA A 219 29.08 -3.63 18.99
C ALA A 219 30.27 -3.63 18.02
N HIS A 220 30.34 -2.51 17.28
CA HIS A 220 31.51 -1.82 16.71
C HIS A 220 32.09 -2.25 15.35
N GLY A 221 32.34 -1.22 14.53
CA GLY A 221 33.13 -1.31 13.31
C GLY A 221 32.96 -0.10 12.39
N SER A 222 33.51 1.05 12.79
CA SER A 222 33.60 2.28 12.01
C SER A 222 34.50 2.10 10.78
N SER A 223 34.11 2.64 9.62
CA SER A 223 35.05 3.18 8.64
C SER A 223 34.36 4.14 7.67
N GLU A 224 34.76 5.40 7.73
CA GLU A 224 34.52 6.43 6.73
C GLU A 224 35.30 6.11 5.44
N SER A 225 34.73 6.44 4.28
CA SER A 225 35.54 6.99 3.19
C SER A 225 34.70 7.92 2.32
N SER A 226 35.31 9.07 2.06
CA SER A 226 34.81 10.27 1.42
C SER A 226 34.89 10.21 -0.12
N GLY A 227 33.86 10.72 -0.80
CA GLY A 227 33.88 11.03 -2.23
C GLY A 227 32.73 11.98 -2.58
N GLY A 228 33.06 13.26 -2.70
CA GLY A 228 32.10 14.37 -2.79
C GLY A 228 31.44 14.55 -4.16
N GLY A 229 30.12 14.69 -4.11
CA GLY A 229 29.21 15.22 -5.13
C GLY A 229 27.97 15.72 -4.39
N PRO A 230 27.18 16.68 -4.93
CA PRO A 230 26.14 17.38 -4.17
C PRO A 230 25.13 16.39 -3.58
N THR A 231 25.20 16.22 -2.27
CA THR A 231 24.36 15.32 -1.49
C THR A 231 22.97 15.96 -1.35
N LEU A 232 21.99 15.41 -2.04
CA LEU A 232 20.58 15.62 -1.68
C LEU A 232 20.39 15.17 -0.22
N PRO A 233 19.57 15.87 0.59
CA PRO A 233 19.38 15.49 1.98
C PRO A 233 18.89 14.05 2.06
N HIS A 234 19.65 13.21 2.76
CA HIS A 234 19.18 11.90 3.19
C HIS A 234 17.88 12.09 3.98
N PRO A 235 16.73 11.53 3.56
CA PRO A 235 15.57 11.50 4.43
C PRO A 235 15.95 10.62 5.62
N GLY A 236 15.97 11.23 6.80
CA GLY A 236 16.33 10.58 8.07
C GLY A 236 15.48 9.35 8.32
N GLU A 237 15.95 8.49 9.22
CA GLU A 237 15.26 7.26 9.63
C GLU A 237 13.80 7.53 10.05
N GLU A 238 12.87 7.35 9.11
CA GLU A 238 11.44 7.45 9.40
C GLU A 238 10.99 6.15 10.05
N ARG A 239 10.67 6.25 11.35
CA ARG A 239 10.14 5.17 12.17
C ARG A 239 8.62 5.28 12.12
N GLU A 240 8.00 4.58 11.18
CA GLU A 240 6.55 4.57 11.01
C GLU A 240 5.87 3.58 11.97
N ALA A 241 4.75 4.00 12.54
CA ALA A 241 3.83 3.13 13.27
C ALA A 241 2.58 2.89 12.40
N HIS A 242 2.22 1.62 12.18
CA HIS A 242 1.03 1.26 11.42
C HIS A 242 -0.21 1.20 12.32
N TRP A 243 -1.29 1.89 11.93
CA TRP A 243 -2.61 1.77 12.54
C TRP A 243 -3.55 1.02 11.58
N GLN A 244 -4.17 -0.07 12.06
CA GLN A 244 -5.23 -0.78 11.33
C GLN A 244 -6.60 -0.19 11.71
N GLN A 245 -7.45 0.10 10.72
CA GLN A 245 -8.86 0.41 10.96
C GLN A 245 -9.58 -0.87 11.42
N GLY A 246 -10.24 -0.81 12.58
CA GLY A 246 -11.11 -1.90 13.06
C GLY A 246 -12.38 -2.02 12.22
N GLU A 247 -12.86 -3.26 12.06
CA GLU A 247 -14.06 -3.56 11.28
C GLU A 247 -15.31 -2.81 11.78
N PRO A 248 -16.20 -2.37 10.88
CA PRO A 248 -17.47 -1.79 11.28
C PRO A 248 -18.38 -2.86 11.90
N ARG A 249 -18.76 -2.66 13.16
CA ARG A 249 -19.83 -3.44 13.81
C ARG A 249 -21.11 -3.31 12.98
N GLN A 250 -21.72 -4.46 12.66
CA GLN A 250 -23.00 -4.54 11.97
C GLN A 250 -24.08 -3.74 12.72
N ALA A 251 -24.73 -2.80 12.03
CA ALA A 251 -25.95 -2.16 12.52
C ALA A 251 -27.16 -3.07 12.25
N PRO A 252 -28.14 -3.16 13.17
CA PRO A 252 -29.27 -4.07 13.03
C PRO A 252 -30.25 -3.62 11.94
N SER A 253 -30.72 -4.61 11.18
CA SER A 253 -31.80 -4.53 10.20
C SER A 253 -33.10 -4.00 10.82
N GLN A 254 -33.68 -2.94 10.24
CA GLN A 254 -35.11 -2.65 10.35
C GLN A 254 -35.70 -2.40 8.95
N LYS A 255 -36.70 -3.22 8.63
CA LYS A 255 -37.60 -3.08 7.49
C LYS A 255 -38.60 -1.94 7.74
N GLY A 256 -38.91 -1.18 6.69
CA GLY A 256 -40.27 -0.66 6.49
C GLY A 256 -40.39 0.84 6.26
N GLY A 257 -41.07 1.21 5.15
CA GLY A 257 -41.82 2.46 5.05
C GLY A 257 -41.21 3.53 4.14
N ARG A 258 -41.71 3.62 2.91
CA ARG A 258 -41.62 4.83 2.07
C ARG A 258 -42.32 5.99 2.79
N GLN A 259 -41.68 7.15 2.84
CA GLN A 259 -42.36 8.44 2.75
C GLN A 259 -41.43 9.48 2.10
N GLN A 260 -41.93 10.07 1.02
CA GLN A 260 -41.36 11.25 0.37
C GLN A 260 -41.36 12.42 1.35
N VAL A 261 -40.29 13.19 1.37
CA VAL A 261 -40.25 14.50 2.01
C VAL A 261 -39.76 15.49 0.97
N GLU A 262 -40.64 16.40 0.56
CA GLU A 262 -40.32 17.52 -0.33
C GLU A 262 -39.44 18.57 0.38
N PRO A 263 -38.61 19.32 -0.36
CA PRO A 263 -37.79 20.37 0.23
C PRO A 263 -38.64 21.61 0.57
N ALA A 264 -38.75 21.90 1.86
CA ALA A 264 -39.27 23.17 2.37
C ALA A 264 -38.31 24.32 1.99
N GLY A 265 -38.89 25.42 1.53
CA GLY A 265 -38.18 26.45 0.79
C GLY A 265 -37.36 27.44 1.62
N LEU A 266 -36.44 28.10 0.91
CA LEU A 266 -35.82 29.36 1.29
C LEU A 266 -36.23 30.41 0.24
N ARG A 267 -37.25 31.20 0.56
CA ARG A 267 -37.57 32.44 -0.18
C ARG A 267 -36.61 33.53 0.29
N GLN A 268 -35.86 34.13 -0.64
CA GLN A 268 -35.20 35.42 -0.42
C GLN A 268 -36.11 36.55 -0.97
N PRO A 269 -36.18 37.72 -0.30
CA PRO A 269 -36.82 38.89 -0.87
C PRO A 269 -35.79 39.76 -1.61
N ALA A 270 -36.07 40.08 -2.87
CA ALA A 270 -35.52 41.23 -3.60
C ALA A 270 -36.74 41.87 -4.28
N GLY A 271 -37.03 43.16 -4.20
CA GLY A 271 -36.17 44.33 -4.17
C GLY A 271 -36.71 45.24 -5.28
N GLN A 272 -37.32 46.36 -4.91
CA GLN A 272 -37.86 47.37 -5.82
C GLN A 272 -36.73 48.04 -6.65
N ALA A 273 -36.96 48.28 -7.95
CA ALA A 273 -36.82 49.57 -8.64
C ALA A 273 -36.83 49.44 -10.19
N ALA A 274 -37.55 50.38 -10.84
CA ALA A 274 -37.46 50.92 -12.21
C ALA A 274 -37.57 49.94 -13.40
N ASP A 275 -38.36 50.16 -14.46
CA ASP A 275 -39.10 51.32 -15.03
C ASP A 275 -40.54 50.91 -15.42
#